data_AF-M9RF76-F1
#
_entry.id   AF-M9RF76-F1
#
_cell.length_a   1.000
_cell.length_b   1.000
_cell.length_c   1.000
_cell.angle_alpha   90.00
_cell.angle_beta   90.00
_cell.angle_gamma   90.00
#
_symmetry.space_group_name_H-M   'P 1'
#
loop_
_entity.id
_entity.type
_entity.pdbx_description
1 polymer ?
#
loop_
_entity_poly.entity_id
_entity_poly.type
_entity_poly.pdbx_seq_one_letter_code
_entity_poly.pdbx_strand_id
1 'polypeptide(L)'
;MQTADHVLIPLLTGSFALAQVARIEGDRLLLYLTGTQTPRSATPIPLIDAQIIAALCLDVAMLPTDHWSVIGYEAVPRIAPFYDKPLIFSDPVDPAILEAFANAIHGLYPWDGFPDAALFTYMLRTPSVLPTGARMTADFPKPESP
;
A
#
# COMPACT_ATOMS: atom_id res chain seq x y z
N MET A 1 -11.42 -10.55 5.39
CA MET A 1 -10.78 -9.41 6.07
C MET A 1 -11.86 -8.53 6.68
N GLN A 2 -11.56 -7.89 7.80
CA GLN A 2 -12.44 -7.00 8.57
C GLN A 2 -11.64 -5.80 9.09
N THR A 3 -12.33 -4.76 9.56
CA THR A 3 -11.69 -3.61 10.22
C THR A 3 -10.79 -4.07 11.37
N ALA A 4 -9.66 -3.39 11.56
CA ALA A 4 -8.60 -3.68 12.51
C ALA A 4 -7.67 -4.86 12.15
N ASP A 5 -7.99 -5.66 11.12
CA ASP A 5 -7.11 -6.74 10.67
C ASP A 5 -5.75 -6.20 10.23
N HIS A 6 -4.69 -6.83 10.72
CA HIS A 6 -3.35 -6.73 10.16
C HIS A 6 -3.16 -7.74 9.04
N VAL A 7 -2.73 -7.24 7.90
CA VAL A 7 -2.61 -7.96 6.64
C VAL A 7 -1.16 -7.92 6.18
N LEU A 8 -0.66 -9.08 5.75
CA LEU A 8 0.65 -9.22 5.13
C LEU A 8 0.50 -9.23 3.60
N ILE A 9 1.13 -8.26 2.95
CA ILE A 9 1.18 -8.13 1.48
C ILE A 9 2.53 -8.68 1.01
N PRO A 10 2.56 -9.69 0.11
CA PRO A 10 3.80 -10.32 -0.31
C PRO A 10 4.74 -9.38 -1.07
N LEU A 11 6.03 -9.51 -0.80
CA LEU A 11 7.11 -8.81 -1.49
C LEU A 11 7.91 -9.77 -2.38
N LEU A 12 8.57 -9.24 -3.41
CA LEU A 12 9.40 -9.99 -4.36
C LEU A 12 10.57 -10.74 -3.68
N THR A 13 10.97 -10.31 -2.48
CA THR A 13 11.98 -10.94 -1.64
C THR A 13 11.50 -12.19 -0.91
N GLY A 14 10.18 -12.47 -0.91
CA GLY A 14 9.56 -13.51 -0.07
C GLY A 14 9.29 -13.07 1.37
N SER A 15 9.61 -11.82 1.73
CA SER A 15 9.11 -11.15 2.94
C SER A 15 7.76 -10.48 2.67
N PHE A 16 7.23 -9.71 3.63
CA PHE A 16 5.92 -9.09 3.51
C PHE A 16 5.96 -7.61 3.93
N ALA A 17 5.17 -6.77 3.29
CA ALA A 17 4.80 -5.47 3.84
C ALA A 17 3.64 -5.65 4.82
N LEU A 18 3.65 -4.88 5.90
CA LEU A 18 2.54 -4.84 6.85
C LEU A 18 1.55 -3.74 6.47
N ALA A 19 0.28 -4.12 6.42
CA ALA A 19 -0.86 -3.22 6.27
C ALA A 19 -1.92 -3.48 7.34
N GLN A 20 -2.82 -2.51 7.53
CA GLN A 20 -3.96 -2.62 8.44
C GLN A 20 -5.23 -2.14 7.75
N VAL A 21 -6.32 -2.91 7.89
CA VAL A 21 -7.65 -2.48 7.45
C VAL A 21 -8.15 -1.42 8.43
N ALA A 22 -8.03 -0.16 8.06
CA ALA A 22 -8.36 0.96 8.92
C ALA A 22 -9.87 1.16 9.07
N ARG A 23 -10.62 0.90 7.99
CA ARG A 23 -12.07 1.10 7.93
C ARG A 23 -12.66 0.36 6.74
N ILE A 24 -13.92 -0.07 6.86
CA ILE A 24 -14.73 -0.61 5.78
C ILE A 24 -16.02 0.19 5.70
N GLU A 25 -16.40 0.65 4.51
CA GLU A 25 -17.65 1.36 4.22
C GLU A 25 -18.28 0.79 2.94
N GLY A 26 -19.37 0.02 3.09
CA GLY A 26 -20.00 -0.65 1.94
C GLY A 26 -19.07 -1.67 1.29
N ASP A 27 -18.83 -1.50 -0.01
CA ASP A 27 -17.91 -2.29 -0.84
C ASP A 27 -16.48 -1.72 -0.89
N ARG A 28 -16.19 -0.68 -0.10
CA ARG A 28 -14.88 -0.04 -0.02
C ARG A 28 -14.19 -0.33 1.30
N LEU A 29 -12.87 -0.43 1.26
CA LEU A 29 -12.03 -0.46 2.45
C LEU A 29 -10.88 0.53 2.34
N LEU A 30 -10.51 1.10 3.49
CA LEU A 30 -9.31 1.90 3.65
C LEU A 30 -8.21 1.04 4.24
N LEU A 31 -7.09 0.94 3.55
CA LEU A 31 -5.92 0.20 3.98
C LEU A 31 -4.80 1.18 4.32
N TYR A 32 -4.25 1.07 5.53
CA TYR A 32 -2.99 1.72 5.88
C TYR A 32 -1.83 0.79 5.55
N LEU A 33 -0.88 1.26 4.75
CA LEU A 33 0.35 0.54 4.42
C LEU A 33 1.51 1.14 5.20
N THR A 34 2.41 0.27 5.68
CA THR A 34 3.64 0.66 6.37
C THR A 34 4.88 0.47 5.50
N GLY A 35 5.97 1.14 5.85
CA GLY A 35 7.28 0.95 5.22
C GLY A 35 8.12 -0.18 5.84
N THR A 36 7.54 -1.02 6.68
CA THR A 36 8.27 -2.03 7.46
C THR A 36 8.12 -3.42 6.83
N GLN A 37 9.25 -4.07 6.54
CA GLN A 37 9.23 -5.49 6.17
C GLN A 37 8.96 -6.34 7.41
N THR A 38 8.02 -7.27 7.28
CA THR A 38 7.47 -8.06 8.38
C THR A 38 7.56 -9.54 8.04
N PRO A 39 8.08 -10.39 8.94
CA PRO A 39 8.11 -11.83 8.73
C PRO A 39 6.69 -12.42 8.87
N ARG A 40 6.45 -13.57 8.24
CA ARG A 40 5.15 -14.26 8.31
C ARG A 40 4.69 -14.61 9.73
N SER A 41 5.65 -14.84 10.63
CA SER A 41 5.40 -15.21 12.04
C SER A 41 5.26 -14.01 12.97
N ALA A 42 5.18 -12.79 12.44
CA ALA A 42 5.05 -11.59 13.26
C ALA A 42 3.74 -11.58 14.05
N THR A 43 3.81 -11.09 15.28
CA THR A 43 2.63 -10.80 16.09
C THR A 43 2.13 -9.40 15.73
N PRO A 44 0.81 -9.20 15.57
CA PRO A 44 0.24 -7.86 15.39
C PRO A 44 0.58 -6.96 16.58
N ILE A 45 1.02 -5.74 16.29
CA ILE A 45 1.25 -4.67 17.28
C ILE A 45 0.51 -3.40 16.83
N PRO A 46 0.06 -2.53 17.74
CA PRO A 46 -0.59 -1.28 17.36
C PRO A 46 0.29 -0.45 16.42
N LEU A 47 -0.28 -0.03 15.29
CA LEU A 47 0.40 0.91 14.40
C LEU A 47 0.32 2.32 14.97
N ILE A 48 1.43 3.05 14.87
CA ILE A 48 1.46 4.49 15.13
C ILE A 48 1.42 5.26 13.82
N ASP A 49 0.94 6.50 13.90
CA ASP A 49 0.79 7.38 12.74
C ASP A 49 2.05 7.48 11.88
N ALA A 50 3.23 7.61 12.51
CA ALA A 50 4.51 7.76 11.83
C ALA A 50 4.95 6.52 11.02
N GLN A 51 4.36 5.34 11.26
CA GLN A 51 4.67 4.12 10.49
C GLN A 51 3.90 4.05 9.17
N ILE A 52 2.84 4.84 9.03
CA ILE A 52 1.92 4.76 7.89
C ILE A 52 2.41 5.66 6.78
N ILE A 53 2.72 5.04 5.65
CA ILE A 53 3.30 5.69 4.46
C ILE A 53 2.29 5.91 3.34
N ALA A 54 1.17 5.19 3.37
CA ALA A 54 0.08 5.32 2.41
C ALA A 54 -1.25 4.91 3.03
N ALA A 55 -2.31 5.55 2.55
CA ALA A 55 -3.69 5.23 2.89
C ALA A 55 -4.47 5.04 1.58
N LEU A 56 -4.81 3.80 1.28
CA LEU A 56 -5.30 3.39 -0.05
C LEU A 56 -6.74 2.88 0.07
N CYS A 57 -7.60 3.32 -0.84
CA CYS A 57 -8.94 2.77 -0.96
C CYS A 57 -8.88 1.53 -1.85
N LEU A 58 -9.55 0.43 -1.48
CA LEU A 58 -9.69 -0.76 -2.31
C LEU A 58 -11.15 -1.19 -2.37
N ASP A 59 -11.48 -1.97 -3.41
CA ASP A 59 -12.73 -2.69 -3.51
C ASP A 59 -12.63 -4.00 -2.72
N VAL A 60 -13.58 -4.23 -1.80
CA VAL A 60 -13.64 -5.45 -0.98
C VAL A 60 -13.77 -6.70 -1.84
N ALA A 61 -14.49 -6.63 -2.96
CA ALA A 61 -14.71 -7.77 -3.86
C ALA A 61 -13.45 -8.17 -4.63
N MET A 62 -12.48 -7.26 -4.76
CA MET A 62 -11.22 -7.50 -5.48
C MET A 62 -10.12 -8.04 -4.57
N LEU A 63 -10.30 -8.02 -3.25
CA LEU A 63 -9.27 -8.44 -2.30
C LEU A 63 -8.84 -9.90 -2.54
N PRO A 64 -7.53 -10.19 -2.63
CA PRO A 64 -7.06 -11.54 -2.84
C PRO A 64 -7.21 -12.36 -1.56
N THR A 65 -8.14 -13.32 -1.57
CA THR A 65 -8.50 -14.13 -0.40
C THR A 65 -7.46 -15.17 0.02
N ASP A 66 -6.57 -15.56 -0.89
CA ASP A 66 -5.59 -16.62 -0.74
C ASP A 66 -4.14 -16.13 -0.71
N HIS A 67 -3.89 -14.87 -1.11
CA HIS A 67 -2.56 -14.30 -1.20
C HIS A 67 -2.18 -13.41 -0.02
N TRP A 68 -3.12 -12.60 0.48
CA TRP A 68 -2.87 -11.68 1.59
C TRP A 68 -3.26 -12.32 2.92
N SER A 69 -2.26 -12.60 3.75
CA SER A 69 -2.47 -13.31 5.01
C SER A 69 -2.86 -12.35 6.13
N VAL A 70 -3.99 -12.61 6.81
CA VAL A 70 -4.35 -11.92 8.05
C VAL A 70 -3.59 -12.55 9.22
N ILE A 71 -2.86 -11.74 9.99
CA ILE A 71 -2.04 -12.21 11.13
C ILE A 71 -2.65 -11.88 12.50
N GLY A 72 -3.77 -11.17 12.52
CA GLY A 72 -4.53 -10.83 13.72
C GLY A 72 -5.12 -9.43 13.61
N TYR A 73 -5.48 -8.82 14.74
CA TYR A 73 -6.14 -7.51 14.77
C TYR A 73 -5.58 -6.67 15.92
N GLU A 74 -5.61 -5.36 15.76
CA GLU A 74 -5.18 -4.39 16.77
C GLU A 74 -5.88 -3.04 16.59
N ALA A 75 -5.77 -2.17 17.58
CA ALA A 75 -6.34 -0.83 17.54
C ALA A 75 -5.87 -0.06 16.29
N VAL A 76 -6.83 0.50 15.55
CA VAL A 76 -6.55 1.32 14.36
C VAL A 76 -6.15 2.73 14.81
N PRO A 77 -5.00 3.26 14.39
CA PRO A 77 -4.65 4.64 14.67
C PRO A 77 -5.62 5.59 13.96
N ARG A 78 -6.14 6.59 14.69
CA ARG A 78 -7.02 7.60 14.11
C ARG A 78 -6.20 8.69 13.41
N ILE A 79 -6.21 8.68 12.08
CA ILE A 79 -5.55 9.70 11.24
C ILE A 79 -6.63 10.53 10.56
N ALA A 80 -6.96 11.69 11.16
CA ALA A 80 -8.13 12.51 10.77
C ALA A 80 -8.26 12.79 9.26
N PRO A 81 -7.19 13.16 8.52
CA PRO A 81 -7.28 13.40 7.07
C PRO A 81 -7.83 12.23 6.24
N PHE A 82 -7.63 10.99 6.68
CA PHE A 82 -8.09 9.78 5.96
C PHE A 82 -9.34 9.18 6.58
N TYR A 83 -9.44 9.25 7.91
CA TYR A 83 -10.52 8.63 8.66
C TYR A 83 -11.84 9.39 8.51
N ASP A 84 -11.82 10.71 8.36
CA ASP A 84 -13.04 11.51 8.35
C ASP A 84 -13.62 11.70 6.92
N LYS A 85 -12.88 11.33 5.86
CA LYS A 85 -13.35 11.41 4.45
C LYS A 85 -14.17 10.15 4.08
N PRO A 86 -15.39 10.25 3.52
CA PRO A 86 -16.15 9.08 3.07
C PRO A 86 -15.42 8.33 1.94
N LEU A 87 -15.39 6.99 2.01
CA LEU A 87 -14.68 6.16 1.01
C LEU A 87 -15.38 6.10 -0.35
N ILE A 88 -16.68 6.39 -0.40
CA ILE A 88 -17.46 6.44 -1.64
C ILE A 88 -16.93 7.49 -2.64
N PHE A 89 -16.18 8.49 -2.17
CA PHE A 89 -15.55 9.53 -3.02
C PHE A 89 -14.08 9.24 -3.33
N SER A 90 -13.60 8.04 -3.06
CA SER A 90 -12.23 7.62 -3.33
C SER A 90 -12.24 6.55 -4.42
N ASP A 91 -11.38 6.72 -5.42
CA ASP A 91 -11.21 5.71 -6.46
C ASP A 91 -10.48 4.50 -5.87
N PRO A 92 -11.02 3.27 -6.02
CA PRO A 92 -10.36 2.08 -5.52
C PRO A 92 -9.12 1.76 -6.36
N VAL A 93 -8.04 1.40 -5.67
CA VAL A 93 -6.82 0.91 -6.28
C VAL A 93 -6.92 -0.61 -6.43
N ASP A 94 -6.47 -1.12 -7.58
CA ASP A 94 -6.37 -2.55 -7.83
C ASP A 94 -5.33 -3.19 -6.89
N PRO A 95 -5.61 -4.35 -6.27
CA PRO A 95 -4.66 -5.03 -5.39
C PRO A 95 -3.28 -5.30 -6.02
N ALA A 96 -3.21 -5.57 -7.32
CA ALA A 96 -1.93 -5.77 -8.00
C ALA A 96 -1.12 -4.47 -8.11
N ILE A 97 -1.79 -3.32 -8.29
CA ILE A 97 -1.14 -2.01 -8.23
C ILE A 97 -0.64 -1.73 -6.82
N LEU A 98 -1.43 -2.10 -5.79
CA LEU A 98 -1.01 -1.97 -4.40
C LEU A 98 0.21 -2.85 -4.07
N GLU A 99 0.26 -4.09 -4.56
CA GLU A 99 1.41 -4.98 -4.42
C GLU A 99 2.66 -4.42 -5.12
N ALA A 100 2.52 -3.94 -6.36
CA ALA A 100 3.61 -3.26 -7.06
C ALA A 100 4.10 -2.04 -6.27
N PHE A 101 3.18 -1.28 -5.69
CA PHE A 101 3.47 -0.10 -4.89
C PHE A 101 4.19 -0.46 -3.59
N ALA A 102 3.75 -1.49 -2.88
CA ALA A 102 4.44 -2.02 -1.70
C ALA A 102 5.86 -2.46 -2.05
N ASN A 103 6.05 -3.16 -3.17
CA ASN A 103 7.38 -3.54 -3.65
C ASN A 103 8.25 -2.32 -3.97
N ALA A 104 7.68 -1.28 -4.58
CA ALA A 104 8.40 -0.05 -4.90
C ALA A 104 8.84 0.74 -3.67
N ILE A 105 7.96 0.86 -2.67
CA ILE A 105 8.30 1.42 -1.34
C ILE A 105 9.51 0.72 -0.73
N HIS A 106 9.55 -0.60 -0.85
CA HIS A 106 10.63 -1.42 -0.31
C HIS A 106 11.87 -1.50 -1.21
N GLY A 107 11.92 -0.73 -2.31
CA GLY A 107 13.05 -0.71 -3.23
C GLY A 107 13.23 -2.00 -4.03
N LEU A 108 12.16 -2.77 -4.22
CA LEU A 108 12.15 -4.05 -4.95
C LEU A 108 11.58 -3.91 -6.37
N TYR A 109 10.92 -2.79 -6.63
CA TYR A 109 10.37 -2.42 -7.93
C TYR A 109 10.68 -0.95 -8.21
N PRO A 110 11.04 -0.55 -9.44
CA PRO A 110 11.26 0.84 -9.76
C PRO A 110 9.99 1.67 -9.57
N TRP A 111 10.02 2.65 -8.68
CA TRP A 111 8.85 3.52 -8.43
C TRP A 111 8.49 4.39 -9.64
N ASP A 112 9.46 4.65 -10.52
CA ASP A 112 9.33 5.31 -11.82
C ASP A 112 8.96 4.37 -12.96
N GLY A 113 8.84 3.06 -12.70
CA GLY A 113 8.35 2.07 -13.65
C GLY A 113 6.82 1.99 -13.74
N PHE A 114 6.10 2.75 -12.89
CA PHE A 114 4.65 2.89 -12.99
C PHE A 114 4.31 3.63 -14.30
N PRO A 115 3.26 3.20 -15.05
CA PRO A 115 2.86 3.86 -16.31
C PRO A 115 2.60 5.37 -16.17
N ASP A 116 2.18 5.79 -14.97
CA ASP A 116 2.07 7.18 -14.56
C ASP A 116 2.93 7.41 -13.31
N ALA A 117 3.99 8.19 -13.42
CA ALA A 117 4.85 8.52 -12.29
C ALA A 117 4.09 9.33 -11.21
N ALA A 118 3.05 10.07 -11.60
CA ALA A 118 2.22 10.82 -10.66
C ALA A 118 1.39 9.87 -9.79
N LEU A 119 0.95 8.73 -10.34
CA LEU A 119 0.19 7.71 -9.60
C LEU A 119 0.94 7.26 -8.35
N PHE A 120 2.23 6.92 -8.48
CA PHE A 120 3.05 6.51 -7.33
C PHE A 120 3.08 7.61 -6.25
N THR A 121 3.31 8.86 -6.65
CA THR A 121 3.38 9.98 -5.70
C THR A 121 2.04 10.30 -5.05
N TYR A 122 0.93 10.11 -5.76
CA TYR A 122 -0.41 10.34 -5.22
C TYR A 122 -0.84 9.26 -4.22
N MET A 123 -0.29 8.06 -4.35
CA MET A 123 -0.52 6.97 -3.40
C MET A 123 0.21 7.18 -2.07
N LEU A 124 1.31 7.94 -2.06
CA LEU A 124 2.01 8.28 -0.83
C LEU A 124 1.17 9.21 0.05
N ARG A 125 1.18 8.94 1.35
CA ARG A 125 0.66 9.87 2.36
C ARG A 125 1.35 11.23 2.30
N THR A 126 2.67 11.23 2.07
CA THR A 126 3.49 12.43 1.96
C THR A 126 4.18 12.42 0.60
N PRO A 127 3.56 13.00 -0.45
CA PRO A 127 4.06 12.90 -1.84
C PRO A 127 5.49 13.41 -2.05
N SER A 128 5.99 14.29 -1.18
CA SER A 128 7.36 14.82 -1.23
C SER A 128 8.42 13.87 -0.65
N VAL A 129 8.03 12.76 -0.03
CA VAL A 129 8.94 11.79 0.61
C VAL A 129 8.96 10.52 -0.25
N LEU A 130 9.83 10.52 -1.26
CA LEU A 130 10.04 9.36 -2.12
C LEU A 130 10.93 8.30 -1.44
N PRO A 131 10.74 7.00 -1.74
CA PRO A 131 11.68 5.97 -1.34
C PRO A 131 13.09 6.26 -1.86
N THR A 132 14.10 5.95 -1.05
CA THR A 132 15.51 6.15 -1.39
C THR A 132 16.10 5.05 -2.28
N GLY A 133 15.44 3.89 -2.39
CA GLY A 133 15.86 2.72 -3.17
C GLY A 133 15.15 2.55 -4.52
N ALA A 134 15.72 1.69 -5.39
CA ALA A 134 15.24 1.29 -6.72
C ALA A 134 14.65 2.42 -7.59
N ARG A 135 15.53 3.21 -8.21
CA ARG A 135 15.19 3.96 -9.43
C ARG A 135 15.45 3.07 -10.64
N MET A 136 14.62 3.12 -11.66
CA MET A 136 15.00 2.61 -12.96
C MET A 136 16.20 3.42 -13.45
N THR A 137 17.39 2.81 -13.51
CA THR A 137 18.56 3.37 -14.20
C THR A 137 18.54 3.06 -15.71
N ALA A 138 17.41 2.56 -16.24
CA ALA A 138 17.33 2.07 -17.61
C ALA A 138 16.95 3.19 -18.59
N ASP A 139 17.85 3.46 -19.53
CA ASP A 139 17.61 4.18 -20.78
C ASP A 139 16.37 3.62 -21.49
N PHE A 140 15.23 4.32 -21.39
CA PHE A 140 14.15 4.09 -22.35
C PHE A 140 14.69 4.45 -23.75
N PRO A 141 14.48 3.62 -24.78
CA PRO A 141 14.75 4.04 -26.14
C PRO A 141 13.90 5.29 -26.38
N LYS A 142 14.58 6.40 -26.69
CA LYS A 142 13.91 7.65 -27.04
C LYS A 142 12.90 7.34 -28.14
N PRO A 143 11.67 7.88 -28.10
CA PRO A 143 10.77 7.77 -29.23
C PRO A 143 11.53 8.28 -30.46
N GLU A 144 11.55 7.48 -31.53
CA GLU A 144 12.12 7.92 -32.79
C GLU A 144 11.37 9.20 -33.19
N SER A 145 12.09 10.33 -33.18
CA SER A 145 11.56 11.58 -33.68
C SER A 145 11.20 11.39 -35.16
N PRO A 146 10.02 11.85 -35.61
CA PRO A 146 9.65 11.81 -37.02
C PRO A 146 10.57 12.68 -37.89
#